data_AF-A0A3B8RJD5-F1
#
_entry.id   AF-A0A3B8RJD5-F1
#
_cell.length_a   1.000
_cell.length_b   1.000
_cell.length_c   1.000
_cell.angle_alpha   90.00
_cell.angle_beta   90.00
_cell.angle_gamma   90.00
#
_symmetry.space_group_name_H-M   'P 1'
#
loop_
_entity.id
_entity.type
_entity.pdbx_description
1 polymer ?
#
loop_
_entity_poly.entity_id
_entity_poly.type
_entity_poly.pdbx_seq_one_letter_code
_entity_poly.pdbx_strand_id
1 'polypeptide(L)'
;PDEPIEEIIWVKIVEPEYPKEPTPKEEESFENIGLPELVKVAEKDWGRLEGEGIAMDYNTVMYPMGNGDKLEKVYINLDSRVFLSHRTKLKSEEQITTAQKKYLSSVYFHALFLYMITKRRNYTLTISKDGKPEDITVDDYIRDVFDSYYSDFLLNFGMEQLMGALEE
;
A
#
# COMPACT_ATOMS: atom_id res chain seq x y z
N PRO A 1 -64.49 -41.83 -28.79
CA PRO A 1 -63.21 -41.40 -29.40
C PRO A 1 -62.22 -41.13 -28.26
N ASP A 2 -61.58 -42.21 -27.82
CA ASP A 2 -60.56 -42.21 -26.76
C ASP A 2 -59.31 -42.83 -27.36
N GLU A 3 -58.51 -42.04 -28.07
CA GLU A 3 -57.17 -42.46 -28.45
C GLU A 3 -56.18 -41.91 -27.41
N PRO A 4 -55.33 -42.77 -26.80
CA PRO A 4 -54.35 -42.32 -25.83
C PRO A 4 -53.29 -41.45 -26.52
N ILE A 5 -53.01 -40.30 -25.93
CA ILE A 5 -51.96 -39.39 -26.40
C ILE A 5 -50.61 -39.97 -25.96
N GLU A 6 -49.74 -40.21 -26.93
CA GLU A 6 -48.36 -40.63 -26.70
C GLU A 6 -47.46 -39.38 -26.65
N GLU A 7 -46.75 -39.17 -25.54
CA GLU A 7 -45.88 -38.03 -25.32
C GLU A 7 -44.45 -38.52 -25.04
N ILE A 8 -43.48 -38.09 -25.85
CA ILE A 8 -42.08 -38.51 -25.73
C ILE A 8 -41.28 -37.43 -25.01
N ILE A 9 -40.77 -37.74 -23.82
CA ILE A 9 -39.92 -36.85 -23.01
C ILE A 9 -38.46 -37.27 -23.13
N TRP A 10 -37.60 -36.37 -23.61
CA TRP A 10 -36.16 -36.58 -23.68
C TRP A 10 -35.49 -36.06 -22.41
N VAL A 11 -35.07 -36.99 -21.54
CA VAL A 11 -34.30 -36.67 -20.33
C VAL A 11 -32.81 -36.83 -20.62
N LYS A 12 -32.06 -35.73 -20.56
CA LYS A 12 -30.59 -35.78 -20.59
C LYS A 12 -30.07 -35.87 -19.16
N ILE A 13 -29.55 -37.04 -18.80
CA ILE A 13 -28.85 -37.24 -17.52
C ILE A 13 -27.46 -36.62 -17.67
N VAL A 14 -27.12 -35.68 -16.79
CA VAL A 14 -25.79 -35.06 -16.71
C VAL A 14 -25.20 -35.44 -15.37
N GLU A 15 -23.93 -35.86 -15.36
CA GLU A 15 -23.22 -36.12 -14.12
C GLU A 15 -23.13 -34.82 -13.29
N PRO A 16 -23.33 -34.88 -11.97
CA PRO A 16 -23.18 -33.69 -11.12
C PRO A 16 -21.75 -33.18 -11.22
N GLU A 17 -21.59 -31.90 -11.59
CA GLU A 17 -20.27 -31.26 -11.64
C GLU A 17 -19.60 -31.37 -10.26
N TYR A 18 -18.41 -31.96 -10.21
CA TYR A 18 -17.61 -31.99 -9.00
C TYR A 18 -17.34 -30.54 -8.53
N PRO A 19 -17.33 -30.29 -7.21
CA PRO A 19 -16.96 -28.98 -6.68
C PRO A 19 -15.61 -28.60 -7.26
N LYS A 20 -15.55 -27.49 -8.01
CA LYS A 20 -14.28 -26.97 -8.51
C LYS A 20 -13.38 -26.72 -7.31
N GLU A 21 -12.20 -27.32 -7.30
CA GLU A 21 -11.17 -26.98 -6.32
C GLU A 21 -10.99 -25.46 -6.33
N PRO A 22 -10.90 -24.80 -5.16
CA PRO A 22 -10.67 -23.37 -5.12
C PRO A 22 -9.33 -23.12 -5.80
N THR A 23 -9.38 -22.57 -7.02
CA THR A 23 -8.19 -22.03 -7.67
C THR A 23 -7.50 -21.10 -6.67
N PRO A 24 -6.17 -21.23 -6.47
CA PRO A 24 -5.42 -20.26 -5.69
C PRO A 24 -5.82 -18.87 -6.18
N LYS A 25 -6.28 -18.00 -5.28
CA LYS A 25 -6.45 -16.59 -5.65
C LYS A 25 -5.06 -16.11 -6.04
N GLU A 26 -4.84 -15.92 -7.35
CA GLU A 26 -3.75 -15.09 -7.79
C GLU A 26 -3.95 -13.75 -7.09
N GLU A 27 -3.01 -13.37 -6.21
CA GLU A 27 -2.95 -12.00 -5.74
C GLU A 27 -2.81 -11.16 -7.02
N GLU A 28 -3.74 -10.21 -7.24
CA GLU A 28 -3.64 -9.28 -8.37
C GLU A 28 -2.29 -8.56 -8.24
N SER A 29 -1.30 -9.04 -8.97
CA SER A 29 0.04 -8.46 -9.02
C SER A 29 -0.05 -7.16 -9.81
N PHE A 30 0.23 -6.05 -9.13
CA PHE A 30 0.32 -4.72 -9.74
C PHE A 30 1.52 -4.59 -10.70
N GLU A 31 2.36 -5.62 -10.82
CA GLU A 31 3.56 -5.63 -11.68
C GLU A 31 3.23 -5.36 -13.16
N ASN A 32 2.02 -5.70 -13.62
CA ASN A 32 1.60 -5.49 -15.02
C ASN A 32 1.21 -4.03 -15.35
N ILE A 33 1.13 -3.13 -14.36
CA ILE A 33 0.70 -1.72 -14.55
C ILE A 33 1.91 -0.77 -14.61
N GLY A 34 3.13 -1.27 -14.41
CA GLY A 34 4.32 -0.42 -14.33
C GLY A 34 4.32 0.50 -13.10
N LEU A 35 3.54 0.14 -12.08
CA LEU A 35 3.57 0.78 -10.77
C LEU A 35 4.78 0.26 -9.98
N PRO A 36 5.41 1.08 -9.13
CA PRO A 36 6.50 0.62 -8.26
C PRO A 36 6.08 -0.55 -7.37
N GLU A 37 7.01 -1.45 -7.05
CA GLU A 37 6.74 -2.55 -6.13
C GLU A 37 6.51 -2.03 -4.71
N LEU A 38 5.39 -2.41 -4.07
CA LEU A 38 5.17 -2.16 -2.65
C LEU A 38 5.81 -3.31 -1.84
N VAL A 39 6.85 -2.99 -1.08
CA VAL A 39 7.54 -3.96 -0.22
C VAL A 39 7.17 -3.70 1.25
N LYS A 40 6.53 -4.67 1.89
CA LYS A 40 6.21 -4.60 3.32
C LYS A 40 7.45 -4.97 4.13
N VAL A 41 7.84 -4.16 5.09
CA VAL A 41 9.03 -4.36 5.93
C VAL A 41 8.62 -4.41 7.39
N ALA A 42 9.21 -5.34 8.15
CA ALA A 42 9.10 -5.40 9.60
C ALA A 42 10.51 -5.33 10.24
N GLU A 43 10.57 -5.15 11.57
CA GLU A 43 11.82 -5.02 12.34
C GLU A 43 12.81 -6.16 12.07
N LYS A 44 12.30 -7.38 11.92
CA LYS A 44 13.09 -8.58 11.58
C LYS A 44 13.85 -8.47 10.25
N ASP A 45 13.40 -7.62 9.34
CA ASP A 45 13.95 -7.46 7.99
C ASP A 45 15.01 -6.35 7.94
N TRP A 46 15.09 -5.49 8.96
CA TRP A 46 15.94 -4.28 8.95
C TRP A 46 17.43 -4.62 8.82
N GLY A 47 17.93 -5.63 9.53
CA GLY A 47 19.35 -6.01 9.44
C GLY A 47 19.76 -6.50 8.04
N ARG A 48 18.85 -7.15 7.30
CA ARG A 48 19.10 -7.53 5.90
C ARG A 48 19.12 -6.29 5.00
N LEU A 49 18.14 -5.41 5.17
CA LEU A 49 18.00 -4.17 4.39
C LEU A 49 19.15 -3.20 4.62
N GLU A 50 19.67 -3.11 5.84
CA GLU A 50 20.85 -2.30 6.16
C GLU A 50 22.08 -2.78 5.38
N GLY A 51 22.24 -4.10 5.22
CA GLY A 51 23.26 -4.69 4.35
C GLY A 51 23.11 -4.35 2.86
N GLU A 52 21.90 -3.94 2.43
CA GLU A 52 21.57 -3.46 1.08
C GLU A 52 21.60 -1.91 0.99
N GLY A 53 22.00 -1.22 2.08
CA GLY A 53 22.08 0.24 2.14
C GLY A 53 20.75 0.93 2.47
N ILE A 54 19.72 0.18 2.88
CA ILE A 54 18.41 0.69 3.25
C ILE A 54 18.33 0.72 4.78
N ALA A 55 18.61 1.89 5.37
CA ALA A 55 18.47 2.10 6.80
C ALA A 55 16.99 2.20 7.19
N MET A 56 16.60 1.47 8.23
CA MET A 56 15.24 1.41 8.78
C MET A 56 15.31 1.47 10.31
N ASP A 57 14.42 2.25 10.91
CA ASP A 57 14.20 2.29 12.36
C ASP A 57 12.72 2.55 12.67
N TYR A 58 12.38 2.68 13.95
CA TYR A 58 11.01 3.02 14.36
C TYR A 58 10.53 4.40 13.87
N ASN A 59 11.41 5.32 13.48
CA ASN A 59 11.00 6.64 12.98
C ASN A 59 10.80 6.64 11.46
N THR A 60 11.43 5.69 10.77
CA THR A 60 11.33 5.51 9.33
C THR A 60 9.97 4.95 8.97
N VAL A 61 9.15 5.71 8.24
CA VAL A 61 7.82 5.29 7.78
C VAL A 61 7.91 4.52 6.47
N MET A 62 8.71 5.02 5.54
CA MET A 62 8.88 4.43 4.22
C MET A 62 10.24 4.77 3.61
N TYR A 63 10.66 3.97 2.64
CA TYR A 63 11.88 4.22 1.87
C TYR A 63 11.57 4.09 0.37
N PRO A 64 11.64 5.17 -0.42
CA PRO A 64 11.52 5.08 -1.87
C PRO A 64 12.85 4.62 -2.47
N MET A 65 12.80 3.71 -3.44
CA MET A 65 13.97 3.26 -4.19
C MET A 65 13.76 3.58 -5.67
N GLY A 66 14.42 4.63 -6.13
CA GLY A 66 14.42 5.04 -7.54
C GLY A 66 15.66 4.56 -8.30
N ASN A 67 15.50 4.43 -9.61
CA ASN A 67 16.58 4.21 -10.57
C ASN A 67 16.41 5.18 -11.75
N GLY A 68 17.32 6.16 -11.84
CA GLY A 68 17.21 7.27 -12.79
C GLY A 68 15.93 8.09 -12.59
N ASP A 69 15.02 8.00 -13.56
CA ASP A 69 13.75 8.74 -13.58
C ASP A 69 12.55 7.93 -13.09
N LYS A 70 12.75 6.64 -12.73
CA LYS A 70 11.67 5.75 -12.32
C LYS A 70 11.78 5.41 -10.85
N LEU A 71 10.64 5.44 -10.15
CA LEU A 71 10.50 4.81 -8.84
C LEU A 71 10.30 3.31 -9.08
N GLU A 72 11.19 2.46 -8.54
CA GLU A 72 11.12 1.01 -8.73
C GLU A 72 10.42 0.34 -7.56
N LYS A 73 10.75 0.74 -6.33
CA LYS A 73 10.17 0.15 -5.11
C LYS A 73 9.82 1.20 -4.07
N VAL A 74 8.85 0.86 -3.24
CA VAL A 74 8.46 1.61 -2.05
C VAL A 74 8.42 0.62 -0.88
N TYR A 75 9.42 0.70 -0.01
CA TYR A 75 9.44 -0.06 1.23
C TYR A 75 8.59 0.66 2.27
N ILE A 76 7.67 -0.04 2.94
CA ILE A 76 6.80 0.55 3.98
C ILE A 76 7.00 -0.21 5.28
N ASN A 77 7.33 0.54 6.34
CA ASN A 77 7.68 -0.01 7.63
C ASN A 77 6.44 -0.25 8.51
N LEU A 78 6.07 -1.52 8.66
CA LEU A 78 4.96 -1.96 9.51
C LEU A 78 5.28 -1.86 11.01
N ASP A 79 6.54 -1.59 11.38
CA ASP A 79 6.94 -1.34 12.75
C ASP A 79 7.28 0.13 12.99
N SER A 80 6.89 1.03 12.08
CA SER A 80 7.03 2.48 12.33
C SER A 80 6.21 2.92 13.54
N ARG A 81 6.75 3.87 14.31
CA ARG A 81 6.10 4.46 15.50
C ARG A 81 4.74 5.03 15.16
N VAL A 82 4.58 5.60 13.97
CA VAL A 82 3.31 6.12 13.43
C VAL A 82 2.26 5.01 13.36
N PHE A 83 2.59 3.90 12.69
CA PHE A 83 1.66 2.77 12.59
C PHE A 83 1.42 2.10 13.94
N LEU A 84 2.46 1.86 14.74
CA LEU A 84 2.35 1.25 16.06
C LEU A 84 1.46 2.10 16.99
N SER A 85 1.63 3.42 16.99
CA SER A 85 0.80 4.34 17.80
C SER A 85 -0.66 4.32 17.39
N HIS A 86 -0.95 4.21 16.09
CA HIS A 86 -2.32 4.02 15.61
C HIS A 86 -2.87 2.62 15.99
N ARG A 87 -2.06 1.58 15.82
CA ARG A 87 -2.39 0.17 16.07
C ARG A 87 -2.73 -0.13 17.53
N THR A 88 -2.08 0.53 18.51
CA THR A 88 -2.33 0.31 19.95
C THR A 88 -3.77 0.63 20.38
N LYS A 89 -4.49 1.46 19.63
CA LYS A 89 -5.89 1.83 19.89
C LYS A 89 -6.89 0.74 19.44
N LEU A 90 -6.44 -0.23 18.66
CA LEU A 90 -7.28 -1.24 18.01
C LEU A 90 -7.24 -2.56 18.78
N LYS A 91 -8.39 -3.22 18.94
CA LYS A 91 -8.53 -4.41 19.78
C LYS A 91 -8.89 -5.68 19.03
N SER A 92 -9.62 -5.59 17.91
CA SER A 92 -10.01 -6.77 17.12
C SER A 92 -9.10 -6.99 15.91
N GLU A 93 -8.88 -8.25 15.52
CA GLU A 93 -8.07 -8.63 14.35
C GLU A 93 -8.57 -7.99 13.05
N GLU A 94 -9.88 -7.84 12.91
CA GLU A 94 -10.50 -7.18 11.75
C GLU A 94 -10.13 -5.68 11.68
N GLN A 95 -10.19 -4.97 12.82
CA GLN A 95 -9.79 -3.56 12.90
C GLN A 95 -8.31 -3.40 12.56
N ILE A 96 -7.47 -4.32 13.04
CA ILE A 96 -6.03 -4.31 12.82
C ILE A 96 -5.70 -4.52 11.36
N THR A 97 -6.31 -5.53 10.74
CA THR A 97 -6.13 -5.83 9.32
C THR A 97 -6.59 -4.66 8.45
N THR A 98 -7.72 -4.06 8.79
CA THR A 98 -8.25 -2.88 8.08
C THR A 98 -7.32 -1.69 8.21
N ALA A 99 -6.82 -1.41 9.42
CA ALA A 99 -5.87 -0.33 9.65
C ALA A 99 -4.55 -0.54 8.92
N GLN A 100 -4.02 -1.76 8.89
CA GLN A 100 -2.81 -2.09 8.13
C GLN A 100 -3.02 -1.86 6.63
N LYS A 101 -4.15 -2.31 6.07
CA LYS A 101 -4.48 -2.05 4.66
C LYS A 101 -4.58 -0.55 4.36
N LYS A 102 -5.26 0.23 5.22
CA LYS A 102 -5.37 1.69 5.10
C LYS A 102 -4.00 2.38 5.17
N TYR A 103 -3.16 1.97 6.12
CA TYR A 103 -1.80 2.50 6.27
C TYR A 103 -0.95 2.24 5.02
N LEU A 104 -0.89 0.97 4.58
CA LEU A 104 -0.11 0.57 3.41
C LEU A 104 -0.57 1.31 2.16
N SER A 105 -1.87 1.34 1.88
CA SER A 105 -2.39 2.00 0.69
C SER A 105 -2.17 3.52 0.73
N SER A 106 -2.44 4.16 1.86
CA SER A 106 -2.26 5.60 2.03
C SER A 106 -0.79 6.00 1.83
N VAL A 107 0.13 5.35 2.55
CA VAL A 107 1.57 5.65 2.42
C VAL A 107 2.06 5.40 1.00
N TYR A 108 1.68 4.27 0.41
CA TYR A 108 2.09 3.92 -0.95
C TYR A 108 1.60 4.93 -2.00
N PHE A 109 0.31 5.24 -2.02
CA PHE A 109 -0.27 6.15 -3.02
C PHE A 109 0.27 7.57 -2.86
N HIS A 110 0.42 8.06 -1.63
CA HIS A 110 0.96 9.40 -1.39
C HIS A 110 2.45 9.48 -1.74
N ALA A 111 3.24 8.45 -1.43
CA ALA A 111 4.64 8.39 -1.82
C ALA A 111 4.79 8.41 -3.35
N LEU A 112 4.02 7.56 -4.04
CA LEU A 112 3.98 7.53 -5.51
C LEU A 112 3.62 8.91 -6.09
N PHE A 113 2.54 9.52 -5.59
CA PHE A 113 2.07 10.80 -6.08
C PHE A 113 3.10 11.91 -5.86
N LEU A 114 3.64 12.03 -4.65
CA LEU A 114 4.64 13.04 -4.29
C LEU A 114 5.93 12.84 -5.10
N TYR A 115 6.39 11.60 -5.26
CA TYR A 115 7.57 11.29 -6.08
C TYR A 115 7.38 11.75 -7.53
N MET A 116 6.25 11.38 -8.14
CA MET A 116 5.93 11.72 -9.52
C MET A 116 5.87 13.24 -9.76
N ILE A 117 5.17 13.99 -8.90
CA ILE A 117 5.06 15.44 -9.09
C ILE A 117 6.39 16.14 -8.84
N THR A 118 7.20 15.64 -7.90
CA THR A 118 8.49 16.24 -7.53
C THR A 118 9.50 16.05 -8.65
N LYS A 119 9.64 14.81 -9.16
CA LYS A 119 10.50 14.50 -10.31
C LYS A 119 10.09 15.28 -11.55
N ARG A 120 8.79 15.34 -11.88
CA ARG A 120 8.29 16.04 -13.08
C ARG A 120 8.61 17.54 -13.07
N ARG A 121 8.68 18.16 -11.89
CA ARG A 121 8.98 19.59 -11.75
C ARG A 121 10.48 19.90 -11.82
N ASN A 122 11.34 18.89 -11.73
CA ASN A 122 12.80 19.02 -11.79
C ASN A 122 13.34 20.07 -10.81
N TYR A 123 12.88 20.01 -9.55
CA TYR A 123 13.35 20.91 -8.51
C TYR A 123 14.80 20.61 -8.12
N THR A 124 15.56 21.67 -7.82
CA THR A 124 16.78 21.56 -7.01
C THR A 124 16.35 21.56 -5.55
N LEU A 125 16.60 20.47 -4.84
CA LEU A 125 16.22 20.30 -3.45
C LEU A 125 17.44 20.52 -2.56
N THR A 126 17.31 21.43 -1.59
CA THR A 126 18.38 21.76 -0.64
C THR A 126 17.82 21.78 0.77
N ILE A 127 18.56 21.21 1.73
CA ILE A 127 18.27 21.30 3.15
C ILE A 127 19.39 22.06 3.87
N SER A 128 19.08 22.70 5.00
CA SER A 128 20.11 23.30 5.85
C SER A 128 20.54 22.30 6.91
N LYS A 129 21.79 21.83 6.84
CA LYS A 129 22.44 21.02 7.89
C LYS A 129 23.62 21.81 8.44
N ASP A 130 23.65 21.95 9.77
CA ASP A 130 24.68 22.74 10.49
C ASP A 130 24.87 24.16 9.95
N GLY A 131 23.78 24.78 9.50
CA GLY A 131 23.77 26.14 8.95
C GLY A 131 24.33 26.27 7.53
N LYS A 132 24.59 25.15 6.83
CA LYS A 132 25.04 25.13 5.44
C LYS A 132 23.99 24.46 4.54
N PRO A 133 23.76 25.00 3.33
CA PRO A 133 22.92 24.33 2.35
C PRO A 133 23.62 23.06 1.84
N GLU A 134 22.90 21.95 1.86
CA GLU A 134 23.29 20.66 1.29
C GLU A 134 22.22 20.21 0.29
N ASP A 135 22.67 19.79 -0.89
CA ASP A 135 21.78 19.24 -1.91
C ASP A 135 21.28 17.86 -1.47
N ILE A 136 19.99 17.61 -1.64
CA ILE A 136 19.37 16.32 -1.31
C ILE A 136 18.69 15.71 -2.53
N THR A 137 18.55 14.38 -2.51
CA THR A 137 17.83 13.68 -3.56
C THR A 137 16.31 13.78 -3.37
N VAL A 138 15.53 13.46 -4.41
CA VAL A 138 14.08 13.31 -4.28
C VAL A 138 13.75 12.21 -3.27
N ASP A 139 14.52 11.11 -3.28
CA ASP A 139 14.32 9.98 -2.40
C ASP A 139 14.48 10.40 -0.92
N ASP A 140 15.50 11.20 -0.61
CA ASP A 140 15.72 11.78 0.72
C ASP A 140 14.60 12.72 1.14
N TYR A 141 14.17 13.61 0.24
CA TYR A 141 13.09 14.55 0.50
C TYR A 141 11.76 13.82 0.79
N ILE A 142 11.42 12.83 -0.02
CA ILE A 142 10.17 12.07 0.18
C ILE A 142 10.23 11.31 1.51
N ARG A 143 11.36 10.69 1.85
CA ARG A 143 11.54 10.04 3.16
C ARG A 143 11.35 11.04 4.31
N ASP A 144 12.01 12.20 4.25
CA ASP A 144 11.88 13.26 5.27
C ASP A 144 10.43 13.76 5.43
N VAL A 145 9.70 13.94 4.32
CA VAL A 145 8.27 14.30 4.36
C VAL A 145 7.48 13.25 5.13
N PHE A 146 7.69 11.96 4.88
CA PHE A 146 6.97 10.89 5.56
C PHE A 146 7.40 10.68 7.02
N ASP A 147 8.66 10.84 7.35
CA ASP A 147 9.16 10.69 8.73
C ASP A 147 8.74 11.89 9.61
N SER A 148 8.25 12.97 9.00
CA SER A 148 7.63 14.10 9.69
C SER A 148 6.18 13.84 10.14
N TYR A 149 5.52 14.87 10.69
CA TYR A 149 4.09 14.84 11.07
C TYR A 149 3.12 14.51 9.92
N TYR A 150 3.59 14.45 8.67
CA TYR A 150 2.75 14.10 7.52
C TYR A 150 2.11 12.71 7.65
N SER A 151 2.86 11.70 8.07
CA SER A 151 2.32 10.33 8.17
C SER A 151 1.31 10.18 9.30
N ASP A 152 1.55 10.86 10.42
CA ASP A 152 0.56 10.97 11.48
C ASP A 152 -0.71 11.66 10.98
N PHE A 153 -0.57 12.72 10.19
CA PHE A 153 -1.73 13.35 9.54
C PHE A 153 -2.46 12.35 8.64
N LEU A 154 -1.78 11.62 7.75
CA LEU A 154 -2.43 10.65 6.85
C LEU A 154 -3.25 9.58 7.59
N LEU A 155 -2.75 9.09 8.72
CA LEU A 155 -3.46 8.07 9.50
C LEU A 155 -4.59 8.62 10.36
N ASN A 156 -4.47 9.84 10.85
CA ASN A 156 -5.46 10.45 11.74
C ASN A 156 -6.44 11.37 11.01
N PHE A 157 -6.21 11.67 9.73
CA PHE A 157 -7.11 12.51 8.95
C PHE A 157 -8.44 11.77 8.71
N GLY A 158 -9.45 12.21 9.45
CA GLY A 158 -10.81 11.68 9.36
C GLY A 158 -11.48 12.09 8.06
N MET A 159 -11.14 11.46 6.94
CA MET A 159 -11.90 11.61 5.68
C MET A 159 -13.40 11.36 5.91
N GLU A 160 -13.74 10.42 6.80
CA GLU A 160 -15.12 10.15 7.21
C GLU A 160 -15.77 11.34 7.94
N GLN A 161 -15.02 12.05 8.78
CA GLN A 161 -15.49 13.25 9.48
C GLN A 161 -15.64 14.43 8.52
N LEU A 162 -14.69 14.58 7.58
CA LEU A 162 -14.75 15.60 6.54
C LEU A 162 -15.94 15.36 5.61
N MET A 163 -16.15 14.11 5.16
CA MET A 163 -17.29 13.75 4.33
C MET A 163 -18.61 14.00 5.07
N GLY A 164 -18.73 13.59 6.33
CA GLY A 164 -19.92 13.88 7.14
C GLY A 164 -20.18 15.37 7.33
N ALA A 165 -19.14 16.20 7.43
CA ALA A 165 -19.27 17.66 7.52
C ALA A 165 -19.67 18.33 6.18
N LEU A 166 -19.51 17.64 5.05
CA LEU A 166 -19.92 18.11 3.72
C LEU A 166 -21.33 17.64 3.33
N GLU A 167 -21.91 16.73 4.12
CA GLU A 167 -23.28 16.24 3.95
C GLU A 167 -24.32 17.10 4.71
N GLU A 168 -23.87 18.12 5.46
CA GLU A 168 -24.69 19.22 6.02
C GLU A 168 -24.81 20.42 5.07
#